data_AF-A0A438G6F7-F1
#
_entry.id   AF-A0A438G6F7-F1
#
_cell.length_a   1.000
_cell.length_b   1.000
_cell.length_c   1.000
_cell.angle_alpha   90.00
_cell.angle_beta   90.00
_cell.angle_gamma   90.00
#
_symmetry.space_group_name_H-M   'P 1'
#
loop_
_entity.id
_entity.type
_entity.pdbx_description
1 polymer ?
#
loop_
_entity_poly.entity_id
_entity_poly.type
_entity_poly.pdbx_seq_one_letter_code
_entity_poly.pdbx_strand_id
1 'polypeptide(L)'
;MSTSYHGIRSTQSSELQLPSSTPNPVSLQSLNHALLIKLDHNNYILWKTQMENVFFANGFEEFIEGTKPCPSKELPTGEINPEFVQWRCFDRMVLSWLYSTLTPSIMSQIVGHQTSHDAWMALQRIFSASSKARIMQLRLEFQTAKKRADSMLEYILRIKTISDNLAAIGEPIKDRDHILQLLGGLGPEYNSIVASLTAREDDFSLHSVHNILLTHE
;
A
#
# COMPACT_ATOMS: atom_id res chain seq x y z
N MET A 1 -52.14 -57.87 -10.50
CA MET A 1 -52.75 -56.56 -10.78
C MET A 1 -52.74 -55.80 -9.46
N SER A 2 -51.68 -55.09 -9.06
CA SER A 2 -51.26 -53.75 -9.55
C SER A 2 -52.50 -52.85 -9.71
N THR A 3 -52.69 -51.71 -9.05
CA THR A 3 -51.72 -50.60 -8.90
C THR A 3 -52.25 -49.51 -7.94
N SER A 4 -51.29 -48.85 -7.29
CA SER A 4 -51.14 -47.42 -6.96
C SER A 4 -52.12 -46.58 -6.11
N TYR A 5 -51.45 -46.02 -5.10
CA TYR A 5 -51.72 -44.78 -4.37
C TYR A 5 -51.64 -43.51 -5.24
N HIS A 6 -52.53 -42.54 -4.97
CA HIS A 6 -52.36 -41.10 -5.17
C HIS A 6 -53.35 -40.41 -4.20
N GLY A 7 -53.08 -39.32 -3.49
CA GLY A 7 -51.92 -38.45 -3.34
C GLY A 7 -52.41 -37.22 -2.56
N ILE A 8 -51.99 -37.06 -1.30
CA ILE A 8 -52.26 -35.85 -0.51
C ILE A 8 -51.07 -34.92 -0.71
N ARG A 9 -51.33 -33.76 -1.31
CA ARG A 9 -50.35 -32.75 -1.67
C ARG A 9 -50.10 -31.85 -0.45
N SER A 10 -49.03 -32.12 0.30
CA SER A 10 -48.54 -31.23 1.35
C SER A 10 -47.80 -30.05 0.73
N THR A 11 -48.27 -28.84 0.99
CA THR A 11 -47.59 -27.58 0.67
C THR A 11 -46.33 -27.44 1.53
N GLN A 12 -45.17 -27.52 0.92
CA GLN A 12 -43.87 -27.33 1.56
C GLN A 12 -43.51 -25.84 1.48
N SER A 13 -43.48 -25.16 2.63
CA SER A 13 -43.00 -23.79 2.78
C SER A 13 -41.49 -23.76 2.53
N SER A 14 -41.06 -23.12 1.45
CA SER A 14 -39.63 -22.90 1.17
C SER A 14 -39.08 -21.80 2.08
N GLU A 15 -38.37 -22.19 3.14
CA GLU A 15 -37.47 -21.28 3.86
C GLU A 15 -36.25 -20.97 2.98
N LEU A 16 -36.05 -19.69 2.70
CA LEU A 16 -34.86 -19.17 2.02
C LEU A 16 -33.66 -19.26 2.98
N GLN A 17 -32.88 -20.34 2.87
CA GLN A 17 -31.55 -20.41 3.50
C GLN A 17 -30.59 -19.50 2.73
N LEU A 18 -30.16 -18.40 3.36
CA LEU A 18 -29.00 -17.63 2.92
C LEU A 18 -27.73 -18.50 3.04
N PRO A 19 -26.81 -18.48 2.07
CA PRO A 19 -25.55 -19.17 2.20
C PRO A 19 -24.70 -18.49 3.29
N SER A 20 -24.50 -19.21 4.40
CA SER A 20 -23.52 -18.85 5.42
C SER A 20 -22.11 -19.13 4.87
N SER A 21 -21.62 -18.22 4.04
CA SER A 21 -20.24 -18.22 3.58
C SER A 21 -19.35 -17.68 4.70
N THR A 22 -18.95 -18.53 5.65
CA THR A 22 -17.79 -18.20 6.49
C THR A 22 -16.57 -18.11 5.57
N PRO A 23 -15.87 -16.96 5.49
CA PRO A 23 -14.65 -16.90 4.72
C PRO A 23 -13.65 -17.90 5.30
N ASN A 24 -13.11 -18.76 4.44
CA ASN A 24 -12.05 -19.70 4.85
C ASN A 24 -10.92 -18.90 5.49
N PRO A 25 -10.41 -19.31 6.67
CA PRO A 25 -9.30 -18.62 7.30
C PRO A 25 -8.10 -18.69 6.38
N VAL A 26 -7.66 -17.52 5.89
CA VAL A 26 -6.47 -17.41 5.04
C VAL A 26 -5.29 -17.97 5.82
N SER A 27 -4.56 -18.93 5.23
CA SER A 27 -3.41 -19.54 5.90
C SER A 27 -2.30 -18.51 6.07
N LEU A 28 -1.73 -18.43 7.29
CA LEU A 28 -0.51 -17.67 7.57
C LEU A 28 0.63 -17.98 6.57
N GLN A 29 0.69 -19.20 6.04
CA GLN A 29 1.73 -19.61 5.10
C GLN A 29 1.55 -18.98 3.71
N SER A 30 0.32 -18.84 3.20
CA SER A 30 0.08 -18.24 1.88
C SER A 30 0.37 -16.74 1.85
N LEU A 31 0.19 -16.04 2.98
CA LEU A 31 0.46 -14.60 3.08
C LEU A 31 1.95 -14.30 3.33
N ASN A 32 2.68 -15.17 4.04
CA ASN A 32 4.13 -15.02 4.19
C ASN A 32 4.88 -15.12 2.84
N HIS A 33 4.35 -15.87 1.86
CA HIS A 33 4.92 -15.89 0.51
C HIS A 33 4.71 -14.58 -0.28
N ALA A 34 3.74 -13.75 0.13
CA ALA A 34 3.45 -12.47 -0.52
C ALA A 34 4.34 -11.32 -0.04
N LEU A 35 4.97 -11.44 1.13
CA LEU A 35 5.75 -10.37 1.77
C LEU A 35 7.25 -10.72 1.76
N LEU A 36 7.89 -10.51 0.60
CA LEU A 36 9.32 -10.79 0.39
C LEU A 36 10.27 -9.83 1.13
N ILE A 37 9.78 -8.69 1.62
CA ILE A 37 10.61 -7.61 2.16
C ILE A 37 10.51 -7.60 3.68
N LYS A 38 11.65 -7.80 4.36
CA LYS A 38 11.75 -7.55 5.80
C LYS A 38 12.03 -6.08 6.08
N LEU A 39 11.30 -5.49 7.03
CA LEU A 39 11.50 -4.12 7.46
C LEU A 39 12.89 -3.92 8.06
N ASP A 40 13.62 -2.99 7.45
CA ASP A 40 14.89 -2.46 7.94
C ASP A 40 14.83 -0.93 8.05
N HIS A 41 15.99 -0.31 8.30
CA HIS A 41 16.05 1.13 8.51
C HIS A 41 15.83 1.98 7.25
N ASN A 42 15.86 1.37 6.06
CA ASN A 42 15.94 2.05 4.77
C ASN A 42 14.69 1.83 3.90
N ASN A 43 13.89 0.82 4.20
CA ASN A 43 12.79 0.40 3.32
C ASN A 43 11.38 0.64 3.90
N TYR A 44 11.26 1.40 4.99
CA TYR A 44 10.00 1.56 5.73
C TYR A 44 8.80 1.93 4.87
N ILE A 45 8.92 2.88 3.95
CA ILE A 45 7.74 3.34 3.18
C ILE A 45 7.26 2.25 2.21
N LEU A 46 8.20 1.55 1.56
CA LEU A 46 7.89 0.42 0.69
C LEU A 46 7.26 -0.73 1.48
N TRP A 47 7.86 -1.09 2.62
CA TRP A 47 7.34 -2.11 3.52
C TRP A 47 5.93 -1.75 4.02
N LYS A 48 5.73 -0.50 4.46
CA LYS A 48 4.43 0.00 4.96
C LYS A 48 3.36 -0.14 3.89
N THR A 49 3.66 0.28 2.66
CA THR A 49 2.73 0.19 1.52
C THR A 49 2.34 -1.26 1.23
N GLN A 50 3.30 -2.19 1.27
CA GLN A 50 3.00 -3.62 1.09
C GLN A 50 2.15 -4.19 2.23
N MET A 51 2.47 -3.86 3.48
CA MET A 51 1.71 -4.30 4.64
C MET A 51 0.28 -3.78 4.62
N GLU A 52 0.08 -2.50 4.31
CA GLU A 52 -1.25 -1.90 4.17
C GLU A 52 -2.07 -2.65 3.13
N ASN A 53 -1.52 -2.92 1.93
CA ASN A 53 -2.20 -3.70 0.90
C ASN A 53 -2.60 -5.10 1.38
N VAL A 54 -1.73 -5.78 2.15
CA VAL A 54 -2.07 -7.09 2.73
C VAL A 54 -3.21 -6.97 3.73
N PHE A 55 -3.21 -5.95 4.59
CA PHE A 55 -4.29 -5.76 5.55
C PHE A 55 -5.62 -5.44 4.89
N PHE A 56 -5.64 -4.55 3.90
CA PHE A 56 -6.81 -4.21 3.11
C PHE A 56 -7.36 -5.45 2.39
N ALA A 57 -6.50 -6.19 1.69
CA ALA A 57 -6.92 -7.37 0.92
C ALA A 57 -7.52 -8.49 1.78
N ASN A 58 -7.21 -8.53 3.09
CA ASN A 58 -7.68 -9.56 4.02
C ASN A 58 -8.69 -9.05 5.05
N GLY A 59 -9.12 -7.78 4.97
CA GLY A 59 -10.11 -7.20 5.88
C GLY A 59 -9.63 -7.02 7.33
N PHE A 60 -8.33 -6.73 7.52
CA PHE A 60 -7.76 -6.51 8.85
C PHE A 60 -7.56 -5.04 9.21
N GLU A 61 -7.85 -4.10 8.30
CA GLU A 61 -7.70 -2.64 8.48
C GLU A 61 -8.12 -2.14 9.86
N GLU A 62 -9.26 -2.60 10.36
CA GLU A 62 -9.81 -2.13 11.63
C GLU A 62 -8.94 -2.47 12.86
N PHE A 63 -8.11 -3.51 12.78
CA PHE A 63 -7.20 -3.91 13.85
C PHE A 63 -5.95 -3.03 13.91
N ILE A 64 -5.39 -2.64 12.77
CA ILE A 64 -4.20 -1.77 12.73
C ILE A 64 -4.59 -0.30 12.92
N GLU A 65 -5.78 0.11 12.48
CA GLU A 65 -6.31 1.45 12.76
C GLU A 65 -6.83 1.59 14.18
N GLY A 66 -7.14 0.47 14.85
CA GLY A 66 -7.70 0.46 16.20
C GLY A 66 -9.18 0.90 16.25
N THR A 67 -9.85 0.92 15.10
CA THR A 67 -11.28 1.28 14.97
C THR A 67 -12.21 0.17 15.45
N LYS A 68 -11.72 -1.08 15.54
CA LYS A 68 -12.41 -2.20 16.16
C LYS A 68 -11.99 -2.38 17.63
N PRO A 69 -12.73 -1.83 18.60
CA PRO A 69 -12.35 -1.95 20.00
C PRO A 69 -12.40 -3.40 20.48
N CYS A 70 -11.51 -3.73 21.42
CA CYS A 70 -11.50 -5.03 22.07
C CYS A 70 -12.79 -5.21 22.90
N PRO A 71 -13.59 -6.27 22.67
CA PRO A 71 -14.78 -6.54 23.46
C PRO A 71 -14.46 -6.84 24.92
N SER A 72 -15.44 -6.71 25.81
CA SER A 72 -15.30 -7.16 27.21
C SER A 72 -14.92 -8.64 27.24
N LYS A 73 -13.96 -9.00 28.11
CA LYS A 73 -13.50 -10.38 28.27
C LYS A 73 -14.61 -11.32 28.75
N GLU A 74 -15.50 -10.83 29.60
CA GLU A 74 -16.57 -11.60 30.23
C GLU A 74 -17.92 -10.96 29.91
N LEU A 75 -18.93 -11.80 29.73
CA LEU A 75 -20.33 -11.43 29.60
C LEU A 75 -20.90 -11.10 30.99
N PRO A 76 -22.06 -10.40 31.08
CA PRO A 76 -22.72 -10.17 32.37
C PRO A 76 -23.06 -11.45 33.15
N THR A 77 -23.12 -12.60 32.47
CA THR A 77 -23.33 -13.93 33.06
C THR A 77 -22.08 -14.49 33.75
N GLY A 78 -20.93 -13.84 33.61
CA GLY A 78 -19.62 -14.31 34.10
C GLY A 78 -18.92 -15.29 33.14
N GLU A 79 -19.53 -15.61 32.01
CA GLU A 79 -18.94 -16.47 30.98
C GLU A 79 -17.96 -15.69 30.10
N ILE A 80 -16.96 -16.38 29.53
CA ILE A 80 -16.02 -15.75 28.58
C ILE A 80 -16.79 -15.31 27.34
N ASN A 81 -16.62 -14.04 26.95
CA ASN A 81 -17.23 -13.51 25.75
C ASN A 81 -16.61 -14.14 24.49
N PRO A 82 -17.39 -14.85 23.65
CA PRO A 82 -16.88 -15.42 22.40
C PRO A 82 -16.32 -14.36 21.44
N GLU A 83 -16.88 -13.15 21.43
CA GLU A 83 -16.39 -12.04 20.60
C GLU A 83 -15.00 -11.58 21.03
N PHE A 84 -14.73 -11.56 22.34
CA PHE A 84 -13.39 -11.25 22.86
C PHE A 84 -12.37 -12.29 22.39
N VAL A 85 -12.71 -13.57 22.45
CA VAL A 85 -11.83 -14.66 22.00
C VAL A 85 -11.55 -14.55 20.52
N GLN A 86 -12.57 -14.29 19.70
CA GLN A 86 -12.43 -14.11 18.27
C GLN A 86 -11.60 -12.87 17.92
N TRP A 87 -11.90 -11.72 18.53
CA TRP A 87 -11.13 -10.48 18.35
C TRP A 87 -9.66 -10.71 18.68
N ARG A 88 -9.37 -11.35 19.82
CA ARG A 88 -8.01 -11.64 20.27
C ARG A 88 -7.28 -12.59 19.32
N CYS A 89 -7.97 -13.55 18.73
CA CYS A 89 -7.38 -14.45 17.74
C CYS A 89 -6.92 -13.68 16.49
N PHE A 90 -7.78 -12.82 15.94
CA PHE A 90 -7.45 -12.00 14.78
C PHE A 90 -6.35 -10.98 15.08
N ASP A 91 -6.44 -10.25 16.19
CA ASP A 91 -5.40 -9.30 16.61
C ASP A 91 -4.04 -9.99 16.75
N ARG A 92 -4.00 -11.19 17.36
CA ARG A 92 -2.76 -11.96 17.52
C ARG A 92 -2.21 -12.49 16.20
N MET A 93 -3.08 -12.81 15.25
CA MET A 93 -2.65 -13.19 13.90
C MET A 93 -1.99 -12.01 13.17
N VAL A 94 -2.62 -10.84 13.18
CA VAL A 94 -2.06 -9.60 12.58
C VAL A 94 -0.74 -9.24 13.26
N LEU A 95 -0.69 -9.30 14.59
CA LEU A 95 0.53 -9.06 15.35
C LEU A 95 1.64 -10.04 14.94
N SER A 96 1.34 -11.34 14.85
CA SER A 96 2.30 -12.36 14.40
C SER A 96 2.82 -12.08 12.99
N TRP A 97 1.99 -11.56 12.08
CA TRP A 97 2.42 -11.16 10.74
C TRP A 97 3.32 -9.93 10.76
N LEU A 98 2.98 -8.92 11.56
CA LEU A 98 3.86 -7.78 11.74
C LEU A 98 5.24 -8.26 12.15
N TYR A 99 5.35 -9.06 13.22
CA TYR A 99 6.62 -9.60 13.70
C TYR A 99 7.37 -10.46 12.66
N SER A 100 6.68 -11.26 11.83
CA SER A 100 7.36 -12.11 10.83
C SER A 100 8.08 -11.30 9.73
N THR A 101 7.64 -10.07 9.50
CA THR A 101 8.20 -9.17 8.49
C THR A 101 9.27 -8.23 9.04
N LEU A 102 9.64 -8.32 10.32
CA LEU A 102 10.67 -7.45 10.89
C LEU A 102 12.05 -8.10 10.82
N THR A 103 13.08 -7.29 10.59
CA THR A 103 14.45 -7.70 10.92
C THR A 103 14.60 -7.77 12.45
N PRO A 104 15.54 -8.59 12.99
CA PRO A 104 15.77 -8.67 14.43
C PRO A 104 16.07 -7.31 15.10
N SER A 105 16.75 -6.41 14.37
CA SER A 105 17.08 -5.05 14.83
C SER A 105 15.85 -4.17 15.02
N ILE A 106 14.84 -4.30 14.15
CA ILE A 106 13.59 -3.54 14.29
C ILE A 106 12.67 -4.21 15.30
N MET A 107 12.62 -5.53 15.30
CA MET A 107 11.82 -6.31 16.26
C MET A 107 12.17 -5.92 17.70
N SER A 108 13.46 -5.82 18.03
CA SER A 108 13.93 -5.46 19.39
C SER A 108 13.43 -4.08 19.86
N GLN A 109 13.13 -3.17 18.94
CA GLN A 109 12.67 -1.81 19.26
C GLN A 109 11.18 -1.72 19.60
N ILE A 110 10.38 -2.74 19.22
CA ILE A 110 8.93 -2.75 19.45
C ILE A 110 8.47 -3.91 20.35
N VAL A 111 9.41 -4.64 20.95
CA VAL A 111 9.09 -5.74 21.88
C VAL A 111 8.20 -5.24 23.02
N GLY A 112 7.23 -6.07 23.39
CA GLY A 112 6.35 -5.82 24.54
C GLY A 112 5.01 -5.20 24.20
N HIS A 113 4.78 -4.82 22.94
CA HIS A 113 3.46 -4.37 22.48
C HIS A 113 2.49 -5.54 22.39
N GLN A 114 1.31 -5.38 23.00
CA GLN A 114 0.37 -6.48 23.22
C GLN A 114 -0.69 -6.63 22.13
N THR A 115 -0.90 -5.57 21.34
CA THR A 115 -1.87 -5.54 20.23
C THR A 115 -1.18 -5.22 18.92
N SER A 116 -1.80 -5.64 17.82
CA SER A 116 -1.36 -5.30 16.46
C SER A 116 -1.35 -3.78 16.22
N HIS A 117 -2.36 -3.07 16.72
CA HIS A 117 -2.44 -1.61 16.70
C HIS A 117 -1.21 -0.95 17.37
N ASP A 118 -0.90 -1.33 18.61
CA ASP A 118 0.22 -0.73 19.35
C ASP A 118 1.55 -0.93 18.61
N ALA A 119 1.78 -2.16 18.12
CA ALA A 119 2.97 -2.50 17.34
C ALA A 119 3.08 -1.67 16.06
N TRP A 120 1.97 -1.54 15.32
CA TRP A 120 1.91 -0.72 14.11
C TRP A 120 2.22 0.75 14.38
N MET A 121 1.59 1.33 15.41
CA MET A 121 1.81 2.72 15.81
C MET A 121 3.24 2.98 16.30
N ALA A 122 3.88 1.99 16.93
CA ALA A 122 5.29 2.10 17.32
C ALA A 122 6.23 2.12 16.13
N LEU A 123 6.02 1.23 15.15
CA LEU A 123 6.77 1.25 13.90
C LEU A 123 6.59 2.58 13.17
N GLN A 124 5.36 3.09 13.06
CA GLN A 124 5.09 4.41 12.50
C GLN A 124 5.88 5.52 13.21
N ARG A 125 5.93 5.51 14.55
CA ARG A 125 6.68 6.51 15.31
C ARG A 125 8.18 6.44 15.03
N ILE A 126 8.77 5.25 15.07
CA ILE A 126 10.21 5.01 14.81
C ILE A 126 10.62 5.59 13.46
N PHE A 127 9.79 5.38 12.44
CA PHE A 127 10.12 5.72 11.06
C PHE A 127 9.54 7.04 10.56
N SER A 128 8.74 7.74 11.37
CA SER A 128 8.08 8.98 10.96
C SER A 128 9.06 10.06 10.47
N ALA A 129 10.15 10.29 11.20
CA ALA A 129 11.13 11.32 10.86
C ALA A 129 11.99 10.94 9.64
N SER A 130 12.51 9.71 9.59
CA SER A 130 13.35 9.24 8.48
C SER A 130 12.56 9.14 7.18
N SER A 131 11.28 8.75 7.24
CA SER A 131 10.39 8.70 6.07
C SER A 131 10.12 10.09 5.51
N LYS A 132 9.80 11.05 6.39
CA LYS A 132 9.62 12.46 5.99
C LYS A 132 10.89 13.02 5.36
N ALA A 133 12.05 12.78 5.97
CA ALA A 133 13.34 13.21 5.44
C ALA A 133 13.60 12.60 4.05
N ARG A 134 13.30 11.31 3.85
CA ARG A 134 13.46 10.63 2.56
C ARG A 134 12.54 11.19 1.48
N ILE A 135 11.27 11.42 1.79
CA ILE A 135 10.31 12.06 0.87
C ILE A 135 10.81 13.45 0.49
N MET A 136 11.22 14.27 1.47
CA MET A 136 11.75 15.61 1.22
C MET A 136 13.03 15.58 0.37
N GLN A 137 13.93 14.65 0.63
CA GLN A 137 15.16 14.47 -0.15
C GLN A 137 14.84 14.18 -1.62
N LEU A 138 13.95 13.21 -1.89
CA LEU A 138 13.57 12.86 -3.27
C LEU A 138 12.82 14.01 -3.97
N ARG A 139 11.96 14.74 -3.25
CA ARG A 139 11.29 15.94 -3.77
C ARG A 139 12.29 17.02 -4.15
N LEU A 140 13.30 17.26 -3.30
CA LEU A 140 14.35 18.23 -3.58
C LEU A 140 15.22 17.78 -4.77
N GLU A 141 15.59 16.51 -4.82
CA GLU A 141 16.36 15.93 -5.94
C GLU A 141 15.59 16.08 -7.25
N PHE A 142 14.30 15.81 -7.24
CA PHE A 142 13.42 16.02 -8.38
C PHE A 142 13.40 17.50 -8.81
N GLN A 143 13.13 18.43 -7.89
CA GLN A 143 13.01 19.87 -8.19
C GLN A 143 14.32 20.52 -8.65
N THR A 144 15.45 19.98 -8.20
CA THR A 144 16.78 20.53 -8.52
C THR A 144 17.48 19.80 -9.68
N ALA A 145 16.85 18.77 -10.24
CA ALA A 145 17.37 18.02 -11.38
C ALA A 145 17.56 18.94 -12.61
N LYS A 146 18.80 19.05 -13.09
CA LYS A 146 19.20 19.77 -14.31
C LYS A 146 19.93 18.83 -15.26
N LYS A 147 19.81 18.99 -16.58
CA LYS A 147 20.55 18.18 -17.58
C LYS A 147 22.06 18.30 -17.40
N ARG A 148 22.56 19.54 -17.26
CA ARG A 148 24.01 19.85 -17.15
C ARG A 148 24.78 19.23 -18.32
N ALA A 149 25.78 18.40 -18.02
CA ALA A 149 26.62 17.72 -19.00
C ALA A 149 26.09 16.33 -19.39
N ASP A 150 24.99 15.86 -18.79
CA ASP A 150 24.37 14.58 -19.12
C ASP A 150 23.80 14.63 -20.55
N SER A 151 23.76 13.48 -21.23
CA SER A 151 22.92 13.33 -22.43
C SER A 151 21.44 13.51 -22.10
N MET A 152 20.60 13.81 -23.10
CA MET A 152 19.16 13.95 -22.92
C MET A 152 18.54 12.66 -22.38
N LEU A 153 19.01 11.52 -22.87
CA LEU A 153 18.55 10.21 -22.41
C LEU A 153 18.89 9.98 -20.93
N GLU A 154 20.13 10.23 -20.52
CA GLU A 154 20.54 10.09 -19.11
C GLU A 154 19.74 11.02 -18.20
N TYR A 155 19.49 12.26 -18.65
CA TYR A 155 18.69 13.22 -17.91
C TYR A 155 17.24 12.76 -17.72
N ILE A 156 16.58 12.32 -18.81
CA ILE A 156 15.22 11.78 -18.78
C ILE A 156 15.14 10.57 -17.84
N LEU A 157 16.08 9.62 -17.97
CA LEU A 157 16.12 8.43 -17.13
C LEU A 157 16.30 8.77 -15.66
N ARG A 158 17.14 9.75 -15.32
CA ARG A 158 17.33 10.18 -13.94
C ARG A 158 16.07 10.79 -13.34
N ILE A 159 15.38 11.70 -14.05
CA ILE A 159 14.10 12.24 -13.55
C ILE A 159 13.07 11.13 -13.40
N LYS A 160 13.00 10.20 -14.37
CA LYS A 160 12.11 9.04 -14.29
C LYS A 160 12.41 8.19 -13.05
N THR A 161 13.68 7.87 -12.77
CA THR A 161 14.06 7.10 -11.58
C THR A 161 13.64 7.79 -10.28
N ILE A 162 13.83 9.10 -10.16
CA ILE A 162 13.39 9.84 -8.97
C ILE A 162 11.86 9.82 -8.86
N SER A 163 11.15 9.97 -9.98
CA SER A 163 9.68 9.92 -10.03
C SER A 163 9.14 8.53 -9.66
N ASP A 164 9.75 7.47 -10.17
CA ASP A 164 9.42 6.08 -9.85
C ASP A 164 9.67 5.80 -8.36
N ASN A 165 10.77 6.31 -7.79
CA ASN A 165 11.07 6.20 -6.37
C ASN A 165 10.04 6.92 -5.50
N LEU A 166 9.56 8.10 -5.93
CA LEU A 166 8.50 8.85 -5.26
C LEU A 166 7.15 8.12 -5.36
N ALA A 167 6.80 7.57 -6.53
CA ALA A 167 5.60 6.76 -6.70
C ALA A 167 5.63 5.48 -5.83
N ALA A 168 6.77 4.79 -5.76
CA ALA A 168 6.95 3.59 -4.94
C ALA A 168 6.75 3.82 -3.44
N ILE A 169 6.88 5.07 -2.98
CA ILE A 169 6.67 5.46 -1.58
C ILE A 169 5.34 6.20 -1.36
N GLY A 170 4.41 6.10 -2.31
CA GLY A 170 3.05 6.67 -2.20
C GLY A 170 2.95 8.16 -2.54
N GLU A 171 3.98 8.74 -3.14
CA GLU A 171 4.07 10.17 -3.48
C GLU A 171 4.18 10.38 -5.00
N PRO A 172 3.27 9.85 -5.84
CA PRO A 172 3.41 9.93 -7.29
C PRO A 172 3.42 11.37 -7.80
N ILE A 173 4.23 11.61 -8.83
CA ILE A 173 4.31 12.90 -9.52
C ILE A 173 3.32 12.89 -10.68
N LYS A 174 2.54 13.98 -10.83
CA LYS A 174 1.65 14.15 -11.97
C LYS A 174 2.47 14.42 -13.24
N ASP A 175 2.04 13.88 -14.37
CA ASP A 175 2.71 14.07 -15.67
C ASP A 175 3.00 15.54 -15.98
N ARG A 176 2.07 16.45 -15.66
CA ARG A 176 2.28 17.90 -15.82
C ARG A 176 3.48 18.42 -15.03
N ASP A 177 3.60 18.04 -13.76
CA ASP A 177 4.72 18.47 -12.91
C ASP A 177 6.04 17.82 -13.36
N HIS A 178 5.95 16.58 -13.88
CA HIS A 178 7.07 15.89 -14.52
C HIS A 178 7.58 16.65 -15.75
N ILE A 179 6.68 16.99 -16.67
CA ILE A 179 7.01 17.75 -17.89
C ILE A 179 7.60 19.12 -17.51
N LEU A 180 6.99 19.83 -16.57
CA LEU A 180 7.51 21.12 -16.10
C LEU A 180 8.92 21.02 -15.54
N GLN A 181 9.20 19.99 -14.73
CA GLN A 181 10.54 19.78 -14.18
C GLN A 181 11.55 19.41 -15.27
N LEU A 182 11.15 18.58 -16.22
CA LEU A 182 11.98 18.16 -17.34
C LEU A 182 12.38 19.36 -18.21
N LEU A 183 11.42 20.19 -18.62
CA LEU A 183 11.69 21.38 -19.43
C LEU A 183 12.48 22.44 -18.65
N GLY A 184 12.13 22.66 -17.38
CA GLY A 184 12.78 23.64 -16.53
C GLY A 184 14.23 23.32 -16.15
N GLY A 185 14.67 22.07 -16.34
CA GLY A 185 16.05 21.67 -16.10
C GLY A 185 16.96 21.62 -17.32
N LEU A 186 16.44 21.99 -18.50
CA LEU A 186 17.23 22.14 -19.72
C LEU A 186 18.08 23.41 -19.72
N GLY A 187 19.19 23.38 -20.45
CA GLY A 187 20.05 24.54 -20.68
C GLY A 187 19.47 25.52 -21.72
N PRO A 188 20.07 26.72 -21.86
CA PRO A 188 19.60 27.76 -22.78
C PRO A 188 19.57 27.32 -24.25
N GLU A 189 20.37 26.32 -24.63
CA GLU A 189 20.39 25.72 -25.96
C GLU A 189 19.07 25.05 -26.36
N TYR A 190 18.20 24.72 -25.40
CA TYR A 190 16.88 24.12 -25.64
C TYR A 190 15.72 25.14 -25.56
N ASN A 191 15.99 26.44 -25.35
CA ASN A 191 14.96 27.47 -25.15
C ASN A 191 13.93 27.55 -26.29
N SER A 192 14.34 27.32 -27.54
CA SER A 192 13.44 27.31 -28.70
C SER A 192 12.39 26.20 -28.62
N ILE A 193 12.79 24.99 -28.22
CA ILE A 193 11.88 23.87 -28.01
C ILE A 193 10.99 24.14 -26.81
N VAL A 194 11.56 24.61 -25.70
CA VAL A 194 10.81 24.88 -24.47
C VAL A 194 9.70 25.90 -24.75
N ALA A 195 10.00 26.98 -25.48
CA ALA A 195 9.01 27.97 -25.90
C ALA A 195 7.93 27.35 -26.80
N SER A 196 8.33 26.54 -27.80
CA SER A 196 7.40 25.85 -28.71
C SER A 196 6.46 24.89 -27.96
N LEU A 197 6.98 24.12 -27.01
CA LEU A 197 6.19 23.18 -26.20
C LEU A 197 5.28 23.92 -25.22
N THR A 198 5.72 25.03 -24.64
CA THR A 198 4.93 25.80 -23.66
C THR A 198 3.84 26.65 -24.31
N ALA A 199 4.03 27.07 -25.56
CA ALA A 199 3.07 27.91 -26.30
C ALA A 199 1.90 27.13 -26.91
N ARG A 200 1.94 25.79 -26.89
CA ARG A 200 0.86 24.97 -27.43
C ARG A 200 -0.28 24.83 -26.43
N GLU A 201 -1.51 24.88 -26.93
CA GLU A 201 -2.74 24.75 -26.11
C GLU A 201 -3.07 23.28 -25.79
N ASP A 202 -2.49 22.32 -26.52
CA ASP A 202 -2.73 20.89 -26.30
C ASP A 202 -1.96 20.35 -25.09
N ASP A 203 -2.60 19.49 -24.29
CA ASP A 203 -1.91 18.70 -23.28
C ASP A 203 -0.96 17.69 -23.95
N PHE A 204 0.32 17.73 -23.57
CA PHE A 204 1.28 16.74 -24.00
C PHE A 204 1.28 15.53 -23.07
N SER A 205 1.35 14.34 -23.67
CA SER A 205 1.76 13.16 -22.92
C SER A 205 3.26 13.26 -22.59
N LEU A 206 3.65 12.77 -21.42
CA LEU A 206 5.06 12.68 -21.01
C LEU A 206 5.91 11.95 -22.08
N HIS A 207 5.34 10.90 -22.67
CA HIS A 207 5.97 10.13 -23.74
C HIS A 207 6.26 10.98 -24.99
N SER A 208 5.32 11.82 -25.40
CA SER A 208 5.51 12.73 -26.54
C SER A 208 6.63 13.73 -26.29
N VAL A 209 6.71 14.29 -25.08
CA VAL A 209 7.79 15.23 -24.70
C VAL A 209 9.15 14.54 -24.73
N HIS A 210 9.25 13.32 -24.18
CA HIS A 210 10.49 12.54 -24.24
C HIS A 210 10.97 12.34 -25.68
N ASN A 211 10.08 11.93 -26.59
CA ASN A 211 10.44 11.70 -27.99
C ASN A 211 10.92 12.98 -28.68
N ILE A 212 10.27 14.12 -28.43
CA ILE A 212 10.65 15.41 -29.02
C ILE A 212 12.06 15.81 -28.53
N LEU A 213 12.32 15.69 -27.23
CA LEU A 213 13.60 16.04 -26.64
C LEU A 213 14.74 15.14 -27.13
N LEU A 214 14.50 13.84 -27.27
CA LEU A 214 15.48 12.88 -27.79
C LEU A 214 15.79 13.08 -29.28
N THR A 215 14.84 13.60 -30.06
CA THR A 215 15.04 13.86 -31.50
C THR A 215 15.83 15.14 -31.76
N HIS A 216 15.86 16.07 -30.79
CA HIS A 216 16.52 17.37 -30.94
C HIS A 216 17.96 17.40 -30.39
N GLU A 217 18.36 16.43 -29.57
CA GLU A 217 19.78 16.29 -29.18
C GLU A 217 20.65 15.90 -30.38
#